data_AF-A0A968FXB9-F1
#
_entry.id   AF-A0A968FXB9-F1
#
_cell.length_a   1.000
_cell.length_b   1.000
_cell.length_c   1.000
_cell.angle_alpha   90.00
_cell.angle_beta   90.00
_cell.angle_gamma   90.00
#
_symmetry.space_group_name_H-M   'P 1'
#
loop_
_entity.id
_entity.type
_entity.pdbx_description
1 polymer ?
#
loop_
_entity_poly.entity_id
_entity_poly.type
_entity_poly.pdbx_seq_one_letter_code
_entity_poly.pdbx_strand_id
1 'polypeptide(L)' 'MSEISTQEKTRFVDNRDGTVTDHKTGLMWMKDDTWIEKGRLLTWHESVEYMRQKNEDKFAGYDDWHLPTASEAKTLFH' A
#
# COMPACT_ATOMS: atom_id res chain seq x y z
N MET A 1 11.83 -1.37 37.42
CA MET A 1 11.95 -2.41 36.38
C MET A 1 10.76 -2.24 35.45
N SER A 2 10.89 -1.38 34.43
CA SER A 2 9.81 -1.16 33.46
C SER A 2 9.77 -2.36 32.52
N GLU A 3 8.66 -3.09 32.55
CA GLU A 3 8.34 -4.15 31.61
C GLU A 3 8.33 -3.57 30.20
N ILE A 4 9.32 -3.95 29.39
CA ILE A 4 9.25 -3.72 27.95
C ILE A 4 8.20 -4.73 27.45
N SER A 5 6.97 -4.26 27.33
CA SER A 5 5.94 -4.95 26.57
C SER A 5 6.38 -4.93 25.10
N THR A 6 7.02 -6.00 24.65
CA THR A 6 7.28 -6.22 23.22
C THR A 6 5.94 -6.47 22.57
N GLN A 7 5.26 -5.40 22.15
CA GLN A 7 4.02 -5.49 21.42
C GLN A 7 4.33 -6.18 20.09
N GLU A 8 3.87 -7.42 19.93
CA GLU A 8 3.92 -8.16 18.66
C GLU A 8 3.34 -7.27 17.56
N LYS A 9 4.23 -6.70 16.74
CA LYS A 9 3.82 -5.77 15.69
C LYS A 9 3.19 -6.59 14.58
N THR A 10 1.86 -6.52 14.45
CA THR A 10 1.16 -7.19 13.35
C THR A 10 1.78 -6.76 12.03
N ARG A 11 2.05 -7.70 11.13
CA ARG A 11 2.76 -7.41 9.87
C ARG A 11 2.12 -6.26 9.12
N PHE A 12 0.80 -6.30 8.97
CA PHE A 12 0.01 -5.28 8.31
C PHE A 12 -0.71 -4.42 9.36
N VAL A 13 -0.59 -3.11 9.24
CA VAL A 13 -1.27 -2.13 10.11
C VAL A 13 -2.06 -1.17 9.23
N ASP A 14 -3.36 -1.07 9.49
CA ASP A 14 -4.25 -0.11 8.84
C ASP A 14 -4.03 1.30 9.42
N ASN A 15 -3.70 2.25 8.54
CA ASN A 15 -3.43 3.64 8.91
C ASN A 15 -4.71 4.48 9.02
N ARG A 16 -5.88 3.92 8.66
CA ARG A 16 -7.21 4.55 8.70
C ARG A 16 -7.38 5.73 7.76
N ASP A 17 -6.56 5.80 6.74
CA ASP A 17 -6.57 6.82 5.67
C ASP A 17 -6.67 6.22 4.27
N GLY A 18 -6.97 4.91 4.19
CA GLY A 18 -6.97 4.16 2.94
C GLY A 18 -5.64 3.50 2.59
N THR A 19 -4.66 3.53 3.51
CA THR A 19 -3.38 2.84 3.37
C THR A 19 -3.14 1.78 4.45
N VAL A 20 -2.23 0.85 4.15
CA VAL A 20 -1.78 -0.21 5.05
C VAL A 20 -0.26 -0.27 5.05
N THR A 21 0.35 -0.20 6.23
CA THR A 21 1.81 -0.37 6.38
C THR A 21 2.17 -1.85 6.54
N ASP A 22 3.12 -2.35 5.74
CA ASP A 22 3.75 -3.66 5.89
C ASP A 22 5.08 -3.53 6.66
N HIS A 23 5.09 -3.89 7.94
CA HIS A 23 6.28 -3.83 8.78
C HIS A 23 7.37 -4.84 8.44
N LYS A 24 7.07 -5.88 7.63
CA LYS A 24 8.09 -6.83 7.16
C LYS A 24 8.96 -6.21 6.07
N THR A 25 8.38 -5.43 5.18
CA THR A 25 9.05 -4.85 4.01
C THR A 25 9.38 -3.36 4.19
N GLY A 26 8.70 -2.68 5.12
CA GLY A 26 8.78 -1.24 5.30
C GLY A 26 7.96 -0.45 4.26
N LEU A 27 7.24 -1.14 3.38
CA LEU A 27 6.41 -0.53 2.36
C LEU A 27 5.03 -0.14 2.91
N MET A 28 4.41 0.81 2.22
CA MET A 28 3.02 1.19 2.42
C MET A 28 2.22 0.87 1.16
N TRP A 29 1.04 0.31 1.34
CA TRP A 29 0.16 -0.15 0.29
C TRP A 29 -1.14 0.65 0.31
N MET A 30 -1.72 0.89 -0.85
CA MET A 30 -3.14 1.23 -0.93
C MET A 30 -3.96 0.05 -0.39
N LYS A 31 -4.94 0.33 0.45
CA LYS A 31 -5.80 -0.69 1.07
C LYS A 31 -6.72 -1.37 0.05
N ASP A 32 -7.27 -0.56 -0.86
CA ASP A 32 -8.18 -1.01 -1.90
C ASP A 32 -7.45 -0.98 -3.25
N ASP A 33 -7.59 -2.07 -4.02
CA ASP A 33 -7.05 -2.14 -5.37
C ASP A 33 -8.05 -1.58 -6.41
N THR A 34 -7.64 -1.58 -7.68
CA THR A 34 -8.49 -1.05 -8.76
C THR A 34 -9.73 -1.89 -9.01
N TRP A 35 -9.74 -3.17 -8.63
CA TRP A 35 -10.95 -3.99 -8.72
C TRP A 35 -12.00 -3.48 -7.73
N ILE A 36 -11.61 -3.19 -6.49
CA ILE A 36 -12.50 -2.62 -5.48
C ILE A 36 -12.93 -1.20 -5.87
N GLU A 37 -11.98 -0.33 -6.25
CA GLU A 37 -12.31 1.07 -6.57
C GLU A 37 -13.08 1.25 -7.89
N LYS A 38 -12.79 0.45 -8.92
CA LYS A 38 -13.28 0.66 -10.30
C LYS A 38 -14.11 -0.49 -10.87
N GLY A 39 -14.22 -1.62 -10.17
CA GLY A 39 -14.90 -2.82 -10.65
C GLY A 39 -14.21 -3.55 -11.80
N ARG A 40 -12.93 -3.23 -12.08
CA ARG A 40 -12.13 -3.87 -13.13
C ARG A 40 -10.63 -3.80 -12.86
N LEU A 41 -9.90 -4.73 -13.45
CA LEU A 41 -8.45 -4.64 -13.55
C LEU A 41 -8.05 -3.63 -14.65
N LEU A 42 -6.90 -3.01 -14.44
CA LEU A 42 -6.31 -2.06 -15.37
C LEU A 42 -5.28 -2.75 -16.26
N THR A 43 -5.15 -2.26 -17.49
CA THR A 43 -3.96 -2.54 -18.31
C THR A 43 -2.72 -1.86 -17.71
N TRP A 44 -1.52 -2.26 -18.14
CA TRP A 44 -0.28 -1.63 -17.67
C TRP A 44 -0.29 -0.10 -17.84
N HIS A 45 -0.68 0.39 -19.02
CA HIS A 45 -0.75 1.82 -19.30
C HIS A 45 -1.73 2.54 -18.38
N GLU A 46 -2.91 1.97 -18.17
CA GLU A 46 -3.90 2.53 -17.25
C GLU A 46 -3.41 2.53 -15.80
N SER A 47 -2.64 1.52 -15.37
CA SER A 47 -2.02 1.48 -14.04
C SER A 47 -0.99 2.58 -13.85
N VAL A 48 -0.20 2.90 -14.89
CA VAL A 48 0.77 4.01 -14.85
C VAL A 48 0.03 5.34 -14.70
N GLU A 49 -1.03 5.59 -15.49
CA GLU A 49 -1.80 6.82 -15.35
C GLU A 49 -2.53 6.90 -14.00
N TYR A 50 -3.04 5.78 -13.50
CA TYR A 50 -3.67 5.71 -12.18
C TYR A 50 -2.68 6.06 -11.05
N MET A 51 -1.46 5.54 -11.10
CA MET A 51 -0.40 5.91 -10.16
C MET A 51 -0.08 7.40 -10.23
N ARG A 52 0.05 7.98 -11.43
CA ARG A 52 0.28 9.43 -11.59
C ARG A 52 -0.85 10.25 -10.96
N GLN A 53 -2.10 9.88 -11.23
CA GLN A 53 -3.26 10.55 -10.65
C GLN A 53 -3.23 10.51 -9.12
N LYS A 54 -2.91 9.36 -8.50
CA LYS A 54 -2.83 9.26 -7.03
C LYS A 54 -1.74 10.17 -6.45
N ASN A 55 -0.63 10.37 -7.16
CA ASN A 55 0.41 11.33 -6.76
C ASN A 55 -0.04 12.78 -6.90
N GLU A 56 -0.70 13.13 -8.01
CA GLU A 56 -1.26 14.46 -8.22
C GLU A 56 -2.33 14.81 -7.16
N ASP A 57 -3.18 13.84 -6.83
CA ASP A 57 -4.23 13.98 -5.81
C ASP A 57 -3.68 13.99 -4.38
N LYS A 58 -2.39 13.69 -4.19
CA LYS A 58 -1.75 13.44 -2.90
C LYS A 58 -2.56 12.47 -2.04
N PHE A 59 -2.92 11.31 -2.60
CA PHE A 59 -3.73 10.32 -1.88
C PHE A 59 -3.07 9.95 -0.53
N ALA A 60 -3.86 9.98 0.53
CA ALA A 60 -3.42 9.83 1.93
C ALA A 60 -2.31 10.82 2.37
N GLY A 61 -2.13 11.93 1.65
CA GLY A 61 -1.09 12.94 1.93
C GLY A 61 0.26 12.67 1.26
N TYR A 62 0.38 11.63 0.44
CA TYR A 62 1.62 11.20 -0.20
C TYR A 62 1.60 11.41 -1.72
N ASP A 63 2.74 11.78 -2.30
CA ASP A 63 2.94 12.01 -3.74
C ASP A 63 4.08 11.19 -4.36
N ASP A 64 4.52 10.15 -3.65
CA ASP A 64 5.59 9.23 -4.03
C ASP A 64 5.11 7.79 -4.29
N TRP A 65 3.82 7.61 -4.60
CA TRP A 65 3.26 6.32 -5.00
C TRP A 65 3.92 5.80 -6.29
N HIS A 66 4.25 4.50 -6.29
CA HIS A 66 4.78 3.80 -7.45
C HIS A 66 4.06 2.47 -7.67
N LEU A 67 4.12 1.95 -8.89
CA LEU A 67 3.71 0.57 -9.14
C LEU A 67 4.71 -0.39 -8.47
N PRO A 68 4.23 -1.44 -7.76
CA PRO A 68 5.12 -2.38 -7.13
C PRO A 68 5.88 -3.18 -8.18
N THR A 69 7.13 -3.51 -7.85
CA THR A 69 7.86 -4.55 -8.59
C THR A 69 7.22 -5.91 -8.35
N ALA A 70 7.49 -6.88 -9.23
CA ALA A 70 7.02 -8.26 -9.05
C ALA A 70 7.48 -8.87 -7.72
N SER A 71 8.69 -8.53 -7.26
CA SER A 71 9.23 -9.00 -5.98
C SER A 71 8.48 -8.43 -4.79
N GLU A 72 8.17 -7.13 -4.79
CA GLU A 72 7.41 -6.49 -3.71
C GLU A 72 5.97 -7.00 -3.67
N ALA A 73 5.29 -7.07 -4.81
CA ALA A 73 3.92 -7.58 -4.88
C ALA A 73 3.82 -9.02 -4.39
N LYS A 74 4.82 -9.85 -4.72
CA LYS A 74 4.90 -11.24 -4.26
C LYS A 74 4.97 -11.35 -2.73
N THR A 75 5.49 -10.34 -2.03
CA THR A 75 5.52 -10.37 -0.55
C THR A 75 4.13 -10.34 0.09
N LEU A 76 3.10 -9.86 -0.60
CA LEU A 76 1.74 -9.77 -0.04
C LEU A 76 1.10 -11.14 0.22
N PHE A 77 1.55 -12.18 -0.50
CA PHE A 77 0.97 -13.53 -0.47
C PHE A 77 1.87 -14.59 0.20
N HIS A 78 3.05 -14.18 0.70
CA HIS A 78 4.05 -15.06 1.33
C HIS A 78 4.56 -14.51 2.68
#